data_AF-A0A960B6R9-F1
#
_entry.id   AF-A0A960B6R9-F1
#
_cell.length_a   1.000
_cell.length_b   1.000
_cell.length_c   1.000
_cell.angle_alpha   90.00
_cell.angle_beta   90.00
_cell.angle_gamma   90.00
#
_symmetry.space_group_name_H-M   'P 1'
#
loop_
_entity.id
_entity.type
_entity.pdbx_description
1 polymer ?
#
loop_
_entity_poly.entity_id
_entity_poly.type
_entity_poly.pdbx_seq_one_letter_code
_entity_poly.pdbx_strand_id
1 'polypeptide(L)' 'LIEISIPDRSMTLLVDDTTLAERRARQDELGWRPRNRDRVVSKALEVYAAMALSADKGAARSIEQVTEPAQRPEPHPIG' A
#
# COMPACT_ATOMS: atom_id res chain seq x y z
N LEU A 1 3.29 1.02 19.26
CA LEU A 1 3.71 2.42 19.43
C LEU A 1 4.35 2.88 18.12
N ILE A 2 4.28 4.16 17.75
CA ILE A 2 4.96 4.69 16.56
C ILE A 2 6.01 5.67 17.04
N GLU A 3 7.26 5.45 16.63
CA GLU A 3 8.37 6.37 16.85
C GLU A 3 8.59 7.19 15.57
N ILE A 4 8.77 8.50 15.73
CA ILE A 4 9.05 9.43 14.64
C ILE A 4 10.26 10.27 15.04
N SER A 5 11.38 10.11 14.33
CA SER A 5 12.57 10.95 14.49
C SER A 5 12.73 11.84 13.26
N ILE A 6 12.53 13.15 13.43
CA ILE A 6 12.78 14.14 12.37
C ILE A 6 14.27 14.32 12.09
N PRO A 7 15.16 14.38 13.10
CA PRO A 7 16.61 14.47 12.85
C PRO A 7 17.14 13.29 12.04
N ASP A 8 16.71 12.07 12.36
CA ASP A 8 17.17 10.84 11.70
C ASP A 8 16.34 10.49 10.44
N ARG A 9 15.28 11.26 10.17
CA ARG A 9 14.33 11.04 9.06
C ARG A 9 13.72 9.64 9.07
N SER A 10 13.41 9.11 10.24
CA SER A 10 12.89 7.77 10.43
C SER A 10 11.47 7.79 11.00
N MET A 11 10.72 6.75 10.64
CA MET A 11 9.41 6.44 11.22
C MET A 11 9.31 4.93 11.40
N THR A 12 9.24 4.49 12.65
CA THR A 12 9.32 3.06 13.01
C THR A 12 8.08 2.64 13.77
N LEU A 13 7.47 1.54 13.34
CA LEU A 13 6.42 0.88 14.09
C LEU A 13 7.07 -0.03 15.13
N LEU A 14 6.96 0.30 16.41
CA LEU A 14 7.57 -0.44 17.51
C LEU A 14 6.74 -1.69 17.84
N VAL A 15 6.90 -2.71 17.01
CA VAL A 15 6.32 -4.05 17.09
C VAL A 15 7.39 -5.02 16.56
N ASP A 16 7.45 -6.22 17.12
CA ASP A 16 8.35 -7.29 16.67
C ASP A 16 8.00 -7.80 15.27
N ASP A 17 9.02 -8.23 14.53
CA ASP A 17 8.88 -8.71 13.14
C ASP A 17 7.98 -9.94 13.06
N THR A 18 8.02 -10.82 14.06
CA THR A 18 7.14 -12.00 14.15
C THR A 18 5.67 -11.60 14.16
N THR A 19 5.29 -10.63 15.00
CA THR A 19 3.92 -10.10 15.03
C THR A 19 3.55 -9.41 13.72
N LEU A 20 4.46 -8.69 13.06
CA LEU A 20 4.19 -8.08 11.76
C LEU A 20 3.95 -9.14 10.68
N ALA A 21 4.76 -10.20 10.64
CA ALA A 21 4.61 -11.31 9.72
C ALA A 21 3.28 -12.05 9.94
N GLU A 22 2.92 -12.34 11.19
CA GLU A 22 1.63 -12.95 11.53
C GLU A 22 0.44 -12.09 11.12
N ARG A 23 0.51 -10.78 11.35
CA ARG A 23 -0.54 -9.84 10.93
C ARG A 23 -0.66 -9.80 9.41
N ARG A 24 0.45 -9.86 8.69
CA ARG A 24 0.47 -9.86 7.22
C ARG A 24 -0.14 -11.15 6.68
N ALA A 25 0.27 -12.31 7.16
CA ALA A 25 -0.29 -13.60 6.75
C ALA A 25 -1.80 -13.67 6.99
N ARG A 26 -2.26 -13.29 8.19
CA ARG A 26 -3.70 -13.23 8.52
C ARG A 26 -4.46 -12.27 7.59
N GLN A 27 -3.85 -11.15 7.21
CA GLN A 27 -4.50 -10.17 6.35
C GLN A 27 -4.46 -10.56 4.87
N ASP A 28 -3.44 -11.30 4.43
CA ASP A 28 -3.37 -11.89 3.08
C ASP A 28 -4.51 -12.90 2.87
N GLU A 29 -4.84 -13.71 3.89
CA GLU A 29 -6.00 -14.62 3.88
C GLU A 29 -7.34 -13.87 3.78
N LEU A 30 -7.47 -12.72 4.45
CA LEU A 30 -8.68 -11.90 4.45
C LEU A 30 -8.81 -10.99 3.21
N GLY A 31 -7.70 -10.77 2.50
CA GLY A 31 -7.57 -9.85 1.39
C GLY A 31 -7.44 -8.38 1.80
N TRP A 32 -6.73 -7.60 0.97
CA TRP A 32 -6.46 -6.18 1.20
C TRP A 32 -7.57 -5.29 0.63
N ARG A 33 -8.71 -5.26 1.32
CA ARG A 33 -9.83 -4.37 0.99
C ARG A 33 -10.34 -3.62 2.23
N PRO A 34 -10.79 -2.36 2.08
CA PRO A 34 -11.43 -1.63 3.17
C PRO A 34 -12.66 -2.38 3.69
N ARG A 35 -12.76 -2.63 5.00
CA ARG A 35 -13.86 -3.43 5.57
C ARG A 35 -15.18 -2.65 5.69
N ASN A 36 -15.11 -1.38 6.09
CA ASN A 36 -16.28 -0.57 6.43
C ASN A 36 -16.39 0.69 5.56
N ARG A 37 -16.13 0.57 4.26
CA ARG A 37 -16.18 1.72 3.33
C ARG A 37 -17.41 1.63 2.44
N ASP A 38 -18.40 2.47 2.72
CA ASP A 38 -19.57 2.67 1.86
C ASP A 38 -19.51 4.06 1.21
N ARG A 39 -19.04 4.08 -0.04
CA ARG A 39 -19.02 5.28 -0.87
C ARG A 39 -19.22 4.87 -2.33
N VAL A 40 -19.95 5.68 -3.07
CA VAL A 40 -20.04 5.51 -4.53
C VAL A 40 -18.77 6.09 -5.16
N VAL A 41 -18.06 5.27 -5.93
CA VAL A 41 -16.89 5.68 -6.71
C VAL A 41 -17.36 5.92 -8.15
N SER A 42 -17.01 7.05 -8.74
CA SER A 42 -17.37 7.33 -10.14
C SER A 42 -16.46 6.54 -11.09
N LYS A 43 -16.96 6.25 -12.30
CA LYS A 43 -16.15 5.58 -13.34
C LYS A 43 -14.86 6.34 -13.64
N ALA A 44 -14.93 7.67 -13.69
CA ALA A 44 -13.76 8.52 -13.88
C ALA A 44 -12.71 8.32 -12.76
N LEU A 45 -13.16 8.16 -11.51
CA LEU A 45 -12.26 7.93 -10.37
C LEU A 45 -11.69 6.50 -10.37
N GLU A 46 -12.44 5.51 -10.84
CA GLU A 46 -11.93 4.14 -11.05
C GLU A 46 -10.80 4.12 -12.09
N VAL A 47 -11.02 4.76 -13.25
CA VAL A 47 -10.01 4.85 -14.31
C VAL A 47 -8.78 5.63 -13.83
N TYR A 48 -8.99 6.74 -13.11
CA TYR A 48 -7.88 7.49 -12.51
C TYR A 48 -7.05 6.63 -11.56
N ALA A 49 -7.70 5.86 -10.68
CA ALA A 49 -7.02 5.01 -9.70
C ALA A 49 -6.19 3.91 -10.37
N ALA A 50 -6.67 3.34 -11.49
CA ALA A 50 -5.96 2.32 -12.25
C ALA A 50 -4.64 2.82 -12.87
N MET A 51 -4.50 4.14 -13.09
CA MET A 51 -3.30 4.74 -13.68
C MET A 51 -2.38 5.41 -12.64
N ALA A 52 -2.84 5.56 -11.39
CA ALA A 52 -2.14 6.35 -10.39
C ALA A 52 -0.90 5.61 -9.85
N LEU A 53 0.25 6.28 -9.92
CA LEU A 53 1.48 5.82 -9.28
C LEU A 53 1.50 6.19 -7.80
N SER A 54 2.40 5.56 -7.06
CA SER A 54 2.63 5.83 -5.66
C SER A 54 3.11 7.27 -5.40
N ALA A 55 2.89 7.77 -4.19
CA ALA A 55 3.23 9.15 -3.82
C ALA A 55 4.74 9.42 -3.81
N ASP A 56 5.58 8.42 -3.57
CA ASP A 56 7.04 8.50 -3.73
C ASP A 56 7.46 8.78 -5.19
N LYS A 57 6.61 8.41 -6.16
CA LYS A 57 6.77 8.75 -7.58
C LYS A 57 5.99 10.02 -7.97
N GLY A 58 5.58 10.82 -6.99
CA GLY A 58 4.85 12.07 -7.21
C GLY A 58 3.37 11.90 -7.55
N ALA A 59 2.78 10.71 -7.33
CA ALA A 59 1.38 10.41 -7.66
C ALA A 59 1.02 10.70 -9.15
N ALA A 60 2.01 10.57 -10.03
CA ALA A 60 1.83 10.75 -11.46
C ALA A 60 0.91 9.67 -12.05
N ARG A 61 0.42 9.90 -13.27
CA ARG A 61 -0.42 8.94 -13.99
C ARG A 61 0.42 8.22 -15.05
N SER A 62 0.36 6.90 -15.07
CA SER A 62 1.00 6.08 -16.10
C SER A 62 -0.02 5.15 -16.74
N ILE A 63 -0.07 5.15 -18.07
CA ILE A 63 -0.91 4.24 -18.86
C ILE A 63 -0.38 2.80 -18.83
N GLU A 64 0.92 2.62 -18.58
CA GLU A 64 1.57 1.31 -18.46
C GLU A 64 0.94 0.44 -17.37
N GLN A 65 0.45 1.05 -16.28
CA GLN A 65 -0.24 0.34 -15.18
C GLN A 65 -1.52 -0.39 -15.62
N VAL A 66 -2.13 0.04 -16.74
CA VAL A 66 -3.38 -0.51 -17.26
C VAL A 66 -3.10 -1.43 -18.47
N THR A 67 -1.98 -1.24 -19.17
CA THR A 67 -1.62 -2.01 -20.38
C THR A 67 -0.72 -3.21 -20.09
N GLU A 68 -0.01 -3.23 -18.96
CA GLU A 68 0.83 -4.35 -18.53
C GLU A 68 0.15 -5.17 -17.41
N PRO A 69 0.29 -6.51 -17.38
CA PRO A 69 -0.25 -7.33 -16.30
C PRO A 69 0.42 -6.94 -14.98
N ALA A 70 -0.39 -6.52 -14.01
CA ALA A 70 0.08 -6.07 -12.70
C ALA A 70 1.05 -7.08 -12.05
N GLN A 71 2.33 -6.73 -11.98
CA GLN A 71 3.28 -7.47 -11.16
C GLN A 71 2.92 -7.27 -9.69
N ARG A 72 2.62 -8.37 -9.01
CA ARG A 72 2.46 -8.37 -7.55
C ARG A 72 3.77 -7.85 -6.97
N PRO A 73 3.76 -6.75 -6.19
CA PRO A 73 4.98 -6.31 -5.53
C PRO A 73 5.44 -7.44 -4.61
N GLU A 74 6.66 -7.95 -4.84
CA GLU A 74 7.34 -8.87 -3.94
C GLU A 74 7.39 -8.23 -2.53
N PRO A 75 7.17 -9.00 -1.46
CA PRO A 75 7.26 -8.46 -0.11
C PRO A 75 8.66 -7.86 0.09
N HIS A 76 8.71 -6.56 0.35
CA HIS A 76 9.96 -5.87 0.62
C HIS A 76 10.55 -6.43 1.93
N PRO A 77 11.81 -6.89 1.95
CA PRO A 77 12.43 -7.35 3.17
C PRO A 77 12.47 -6.16 4.14
N ILE A 78 11.78 -6.32 5.27
CA ILE A 78 12.03 -5.51 6.46
C ILE A 78 13.37 -5.99 7.01
N GLY A 79 14.38 -5.12 6.91
CA GLY A 79 15.71 -5.30 7.48
C GLY A 79 16.04 -4.14 8.40
#